data_AF-A0A392NQX5-F1
#
_entry.id   AF-A0A392NQX5-F1
#
_cell.length_a   1.000
_cell.length_b   1.000
_cell.length_c   1.000
_cell.angle_alpha   90.00
_cell.angle_beta   90.00
_cell.angle_gamma   90.00
#
_symmetry.space_group_name_H-M   'P 1'
#
loop_
_entity.id
_entity.type
_entity.pdbx_description
1 polymer ?
#
loop_
_entity_poly.entity_id
_entity_poly.type
_entity_poly.pdbx_seq_one_letter_code
_entity_poly.pdbx_strand_id
1 'polypeptide(L)'
;MELALKIANKISKNERFSVYIVIPMWPEGVPTSAAVQEILFWQGQTMSMMYKIIADALAKAGLSECYHPQDYLNFYCLGKREPQANESASPINQSSENRALVAVKKYRRFMIYVHAKGMIVDDGYVIIGSANINQRSLDGSRDTEIAMGAYQPKHTLQQKNTLPRGQ
;
A
#
# COMPACT_ATOMS: atom_id res chain seq x y z
N MET A 1 -1.84 6.49 -11.96
CA MET A 1 -0.86 7.06 -12.91
C MET A 1 -0.08 8.21 -12.27
N GLU A 2 -0.76 9.20 -11.68
CA GLU A 2 -0.14 10.41 -11.07
C GLU A 2 1.05 10.15 -10.13
N LEU A 3 0.98 9.17 -9.24
CA LEU A 3 2.10 8.86 -8.33
C LEU A 3 3.41 8.53 -9.06
N ALA A 4 3.34 7.68 -10.10
CA ALA A 4 4.51 7.30 -10.88
C ALA A 4 5.03 8.46 -11.75
N LEU A 5 4.13 9.27 -12.31
CA LEU A 5 4.51 10.47 -13.06
C LEU A 5 5.16 11.53 -12.17
N LYS A 6 4.65 11.71 -10.94
CA LYS A 6 5.25 12.59 -9.94
C LYS A 6 6.66 12.15 -9.59
N ILE A 7 6.88 10.85 -9.36
CA ILE A 7 8.22 10.29 -9.14
C ILE A 7 9.12 10.53 -10.35
N ALA A 8 8.67 10.21 -11.57
CA ALA A 8 9.44 10.41 -12.79
C ALA A 8 9.87 11.88 -12.99
N ASN A 9 8.98 12.83 -12.69
CA ASN A 9 9.28 14.26 -12.73
C ASN A 9 10.28 14.69 -11.65
N LYS A 10 10.29 14.04 -10.48
CA LYS A 10 11.27 14.30 -9.43
C LYS A 10 12.66 13.74 -9.79
N ILE A 11 12.69 12.56 -10.40
CA ILE A 11 13.92 11.96 -10.97
C ILE A 11 14.52 12.88 -12.04
N SER A 12 13.72 13.37 -12.99
CA SER A 12 14.25 14.24 -14.07
C SER A 12 14.82 15.57 -13.57
N LYS A 13 14.39 16.02 -12.39
CA LYS A 13 14.91 17.22 -11.71
C LYS A 13 16.03 16.92 -10.72
N ASN A 14 16.44 15.65 -10.58
CA ASN A 14 17.38 15.20 -9.56
C ASN A 14 16.95 15.60 -8.13
N GLU A 15 15.65 15.57 -7.87
CA GLU A 15 15.05 15.90 -6.57
C GLU A 15 14.66 14.60 -5.84
N ARG A 16 15.03 14.50 -4.56
CA ARG A 16 14.64 13.37 -3.72
C ARG A 16 13.11 13.33 -3.56
N PHE A 17 12.53 12.15 -3.79
CA PHE A 17 11.11 11.91 -3.58
C PHE A 17 10.86 10.42 -3.36
N SER A 18 9.98 10.07 -2.43
CA SER A 18 9.65 8.68 -2.12
C SER A 18 8.15 8.53 -1.88
N VAL A 19 7.60 7.40 -2.28
CA VAL A 19 6.20 7.03 -2.10
C VAL A 19 6.15 5.66 -1.44
N TYR A 20 5.39 5.57 -0.35
CA TYR A 20 5.19 4.34 0.41
C TYR A 20 3.69 4.00 0.39
N ILE A 21 3.37 2.78 -0.06
CA ILE A 21 1.99 2.31 -0.20
C ILE A 21 1.81 1.08 0.68
N VAL A 22 0.85 1.15 1.61
CA VAL A 22 0.48 0.02 2.46
C VAL A 22 -0.90 -0.48 2.05
N ILE A 23 -0.98 -1.75 1.66
CA ILE A 23 -2.18 -2.42 1.16
C ILE A 23 -2.38 -3.75 1.91
N PRO A 24 -3.61 -4.31 1.95
CA PRO A 24 -3.78 -5.63 2.52
C PRO A 24 -3.01 -6.68 1.68
N MET A 25 -2.61 -7.78 2.32
CA MET A 25 -1.89 -8.86 1.62
C MET A 25 -2.73 -9.45 0.48
N TRP A 26 -4.04 -9.50 0.68
CA TRP A 26 -5.07 -9.69 -0.34
C TRP A 26 -6.36 -8.98 0.13
N PRO A 27 -7.25 -8.58 -0.79
CA PRO A 27 -8.58 -8.06 -0.44
C PRO A 27 -9.40 -9.06 0.38
N GLU A 28 -10.27 -8.58 1.24
CA GLU A 28 -11.14 -9.43 2.06
C GLU A 28 -11.89 -10.48 1.22
N GLY A 29 -11.86 -11.73 1.70
CA GLY A 29 -12.44 -12.87 1.02
C GLY A 29 -11.49 -14.07 0.95
N VAL A 30 -11.94 -15.14 0.30
CA VAL A 30 -11.11 -16.33 0.06
C VAL A 30 -10.05 -15.98 -1.00
N PRO A 31 -8.75 -16.10 -0.71
CA PRO A 31 -7.68 -15.68 -1.63
C PRO A 31 -7.74 -16.34 -3.00
N THR A 32 -8.24 -17.57 -3.07
CA THR A 32 -8.37 -18.35 -4.30
C THR A 32 -9.70 -18.13 -5.04
N SER A 33 -10.57 -17.24 -4.54
CA SER A 33 -11.82 -16.90 -5.24
C SER A 33 -11.54 -16.05 -6.47
N ALA A 34 -12.39 -16.18 -7.50
CA ALA A 34 -12.25 -15.43 -8.75
C ALA A 34 -12.22 -13.92 -8.52
N ALA A 35 -13.11 -13.40 -7.65
CA ALA A 35 -13.17 -11.97 -7.34
C ALA A 35 -11.86 -11.45 -6.71
N VAL A 36 -11.29 -12.18 -5.75
CA VAL A 36 -10.01 -11.77 -5.12
C VAL A 36 -8.86 -11.86 -6.12
N GLN A 37 -8.82 -12.91 -6.94
CA GLN A 37 -7.79 -13.06 -7.98
C GLN A 37 -7.87 -11.96 -9.06
N GLU A 38 -9.06 -11.53 -9.45
CA GLU A 38 -9.24 -10.44 -10.40
C GLU A 38 -8.75 -9.09 -9.83
N ILE A 39 -9.05 -8.81 -8.55
CA ILE A 39 -8.53 -7.61 -7.89
C ILE A 39 -6.99 -7.66 -7.80
N LEU A 40 -6.41 -8.82 -7.45
CA LEU A 40 -4.95 -9.00 -7.39
C LEU A 40 -4.31 -8.87 -8.77
N PHE A 41 -4.97 -9.33 -9.83
CA PHE A 41 -4.51 -9.12 -11.21
C PHE A 41 -4.40 -7.63 -11.53
N TRP A 42 -5.47 -6.85 -11.30
CA TRP A 42 -5.45 -5.41 -11.57
C TRP A 42 -4.47 -4.63 -10.68
N GLN A 43 -4.31 -5.06 -9.42
CA GLN A 43 -3.27 -4.54 -8.55
C GLN A 43 -1.87 -4.78 -9.15
N GLY A 44 -1.60 -6.00 -9.61
CA GLY A 44 -0.32 -6.37 -10.25
C GLY A 44 -0.05 -5.57 -11.53
N GLN A 45 -1.06 -5.40 -12.39
CA GLN A 45 -0.94 -4.56 -13.60
C GLN A 45 -0.62 -3.11 -13.26
N THR A 46 -1.28 -2.56 -12.23
CA THR A 46 -1.05 -1.18 -11.77
C THR A 46 0.36 -1.00 -11.24
N MET A 47 0.84 -1.93 -10.39
CA MET A 47 2.20 -1.92 -9.86
C MET A 47 3.24 -2.03 -10.98
N SER A 48 3.05 -2.95 -11.93
CA SER A 48 3.93 -3.14 -13.08
C SER A 48 4.05 -1.87 -13.94
N MET A 49 2.92 -1.25 -14.29
CA MET A 49 2.90 0.02 -15.01
C MET A 49 3.66 1.12 -14.25
N MET A 50 3.42 1.26 -12.94
CA MET A 50 4.08 2.28 -12.12
C MET A 50 5.60 2.07 -12.07
N TYR A 51 6.06 0.85 -11.83
CA TYR A 51 7.50 0.54 -11.83
C TYR A 51 8.14 0.75 -13.19
N LYS A 52 7.45 0.41 -14.28
CA LYS A 52 7.96 0.65 -15.64
C LYS A 52 8.20 2.14 -15.90
N ILE A 53 7.23 3.00 -15.55
CA ILE A 53 7.36 4.46 -15.70
C ILE A 53 8.58 4.99 -14.94
N ILE A 54 8.81 4.49 -13.72
CA ILE A 54 9.94 4.91 -12.87
C ILE A 54 11.27 4.41 -13.44
N ALA A 55 11.34 3.15 -13.86
CA ALA A 55 12.53 2.57 -14.48
C ALA A 55 12.91 3.32 -15.76
N ASP A 56 11.94 3.63 -16.61
CA ASP A 56 12.15 4.42 -17.83
C ASP A 56 12.67 5.83 -17.51
N ALA A 57 12.19 6.45 -16.42
CA ALA A 57 12.66 7.75 -15.98
C ALA A 57 14.12 7.71 -15.48
N LEU A 58 14.49 6.68 -14.71
CA LEU A 58 15.87 6.45 -14.27
C LEU A 58 16.82 6.24 -15.46
N ALA A 59 16.40 5.44 -16.44
CA ALA A 59 17.18 5.20 -17.65
C ALA A 59 17.40 6.49 -18.45
N LYS A 60 16.37 7.30 -18.64
CA LYS A 60 16.47 8.58 -19.34
C LYS A 60 17.35 9.60 -18.61
N ALA A 61 17.41 9.54 -17.28
CA ALA A 61 18.27 10.40 -16.48
C ALA A 61 19.72 9.88 -16.37
N GLY A 62 20.03 8.69 -16.89
CA GLY A 62 21.35 8.07 -16.73
C GLY A 62 21.61 7.56 -15.30
N LEU A 63 20.56 7.27 -14.54
CA LEU A 63 20.62 6.96 -13.10
C LEU A 63 20.38 5.48 -12.77
N SER A 64 20.17 4.62 -13.77
CA SER A 64 19.81 3.20 -13.58
C SER A 64 20.85 2.38 -12.81
N GLU A 65 22.14 2.72 -12.90
CA GLU A 65 23.21 2.02 -12.18
C GLU A 65 23.37 2.52 -10.74
N CYS A 66 22.83 3.69 -10.42
CA CYS A 66 22.95 4.33 -9.11
C CYS A 66 21.73 4.12 -8.22
N TYR A 67 20.55 3.99 -8.83
CA TYR A 67 19.28 3.90 -8.12
C TYR A 67 18.38 2.82 -8.69
N HIS A 68 17.62 2.18 -7.81
CA HIS A 68 16.60 1.21 -8.15
C HIS A 68 15.21 1.85 -8.08
N PRO A 69 14.21 1.43 -8.88
CA PRO A 69 12.84 1.95 -8.75
C PRO A 69 12.25 1.87 -7.34
N GLN A 70 12.67 0.87 -6.53
CA GLN A 70 12.24 0.73 -5.13
C GLN A 70 12.85 1.78 -4.19
N ASP A 71 13.86 2.54 -4.60
CA ASP A 71 14.32 3.70 -3.82
C ASP A 71 13.28 4.85 -3.83
N TYR A 72 12.35 4.82 -4.81
CA TYR A 72 11.31 5.82 -5.01
C TYR A 72 9.90 5.33 -4.72
N LEU A 73 9.59 4.05 -4.99
CA LEU A 73 8.26 3.49 -4.81
C LEU A 73 8.31 2.14 -4.09
N ASN A 74 7.65 2.07 -2.93
CA ASN A 74 7.58 0.84 -2.14
C ASN A 74 6.13 0.43 -1.86
N PHE A 75 5.89 -0.88 -1.92
CA PHE A 75 4.62 -1.49 -1.53
C PHE A 75 4.83 -2.42 -0.35
N TYR A 76 3.98 -2.31 0.66
CA TYR A 76 3.99 -3.15 1.85
C TYR A 76 2.62 -3.71 2.14
N CYS A 77 2.60 -4.81 2.89
CA CYS A 77 1.41 -5.31 3.56
C CYS A 77 1.74 -5.60 5.03
N LEU A 78 0.71 -5.68 5.86
CA LEU A 78 0.87 -5.93 7.28
C LEU A 78 0.54 -7.38 7.63
N GLY A 79 1.34 -7.96 8.52
CA GLY A 79 1.13 -9.31 9.03
C GLY A 79 1.57 -9.42 10.47
N LYS A 80 0.90 -10.29 11.23
CA LYS A 80 1.26 -10.62 12.61
C LYS A 80 1.58 -12.10 12.70
N ARG A 81 2.58 -12.43 13.53
CA ARG A 81 2.89 -13.80 13.95
C ARG A 81 3.02 -13.82 15.46
N GLU A 82 2.41 -14.81 16.10
CA GLU A 82 2.44 -14.96 17.56
C GLU A 82 3.18 -16.24 17.97
N PRO A 83 3.99 -16.21 19.03
CA PRO A 83 4.65 -17.39 19.57
C PRO A 83 3.63 -18.37 20.15
N GLN A 84 4.00 -19.64 20.31
CA GLN A 84 3.11 -20.63 20.92
C GLN A 84 2.72 -20.22 22.35
N ALA A 85 1.43 -20.33 22.68
CA ALA A 85 0.92 -20.04 24.02
C ALA A 85 1.01 -21.33 24.85
N ASN A 86 1.28 -21.19 26.15
CA ASN A 86 1.39 -22.32 27.09
C ASN A 86 0.05 -23.01 27.38
N GLU A 87 -1.03 -22.62 26.72
CA GLU A 87 -2.33 -23.27 26.86
C GLU A 87 -2.39 -24.51 25.97
N SER A 88 -2.72 -25.63 26.59
CA SER A 88 -2.96 -26.92 25.94
C SER A 88 -4.01 -26.76 24.83
N ALA A 89 -3.58 -26.87 23.58
CA ALA A 89 -4.46 -26.83 22.43
C ALA A 89 -5.55 -27.91 22.59
N SER A 90 -6.82 -27.49 22.63
CA SER A 90 -7.95 -28.40 22.56
C SER A 90 -7.82 -29.28 21.31
N PRO A 91 -8.05 -30.60 21.41
CA PRO A 91 -7.95 -31.49 20.25
C PRO A 91 -8.97 -31.05 19.19
N ILE A 92 -8.47 -30.80 17.99
CA ILE A 92 -9.26 -30.38 16.85
C ILE A 92 -10.13 -31.57 16.40
N ASN A 93 -11.45 -31.45 16.51
CA ASN A 93 -12.38 -32.36 15.83
C ASN A 93 -12.17 -32.18 14.32
N GLN A 94 -11.45 -33.12 13.71
CA GLN A 94 -11.09 -33.14 12.29
C GLN A 94 -12.32 -33.47 11.43
N SER A 95 -13.27 -32.55 11.31
CA SER A 95 -14.28 -32.61 10.25
C SER A 95 -13.72 -31.88 9.02
N SER A 96 -13.15 -32.64 8.07
CA SER A 96 -12.85 -32.22 6.68
C SER A 96 -12.33 -30.78 6.53
N GLU A 97 -11.20 -30.46 7.18
CA GLU A 97 -10.76 -29.08 7.39
C GLU A 97 -10.02 -28.46 6.19
N ASN A 98 -10.39 -27.22 5.86
CA ASN A 98 -9.74 -26.34 4.89
C ASN A 98 -8.22 -26.23 5.16
N ARG A 99 -7.37 -26.73 4.25
CA ARG A 99 -5.89 -26.77 4.37
C ARG A 99 -5.27 -25.42 4.73
N ALA A 100 -5.84 -24.31 4.26
CA ALA A 100 -5.34 -22.97 4.56
C ALA A 100 -5.55 -22.62 6.05
N LEU A 101 -6.70 -22.99 6.61
CA LEU A 101 -7.02 -22.79 8.02
C LEU A 101 -6.07 -23.58 8.93
N VAL A 102 -5.77 -24.83 8.55
CA VAL A 102 -4.77 -25.67 9.24
C VAL A 102 -3.40 -25.01 9.21
N ALA A 103 -2.97 -24.50 8.05
CA ALA A 103 -1.67 -23.83 7.93
C ALA A 103 -1.60 -22.54 8.77
N VAL A 104 -2.64 -21.71 8.78
CA VAL A 104 -2.69 -20.48 9.59
C VAL A 104 -2.58 -20.80 11.08
N LYS A 105 -3.34 -21.79 11.57
CA LYS A 105 -3.26 -22.25 12.97
C LYS A 105 -1.88 -22.82 13.31
N LYS A 106 -1.32 -23.66 12.43
CA LYS A 106 0.01 -24.29 12.61
C LYS A 106 1.13 -23.25 12.69
N TYR A 107 1.13 -22.28 11.77
CA TYR A 107 2.20 -21.28 11.68
C TYR A 107 1.94 -20.01 12.50
N ARG A 108 0.75 -19.90 13.10
CA ARG A 108 0.32 -18.80 13.97
C ARG A 108 0.56 -17.42 13.38
N ARG A 109 0.32 -17.28 12.08
CA ARG A 109 0.52 -16.03 11.34
C ARG A 109 -0.64 -15.74 10.43
N PHE A 110 -1.02 -14.47 10.36
CA PHE A 110 -2.05 -14.00 9.45
C PHE A 110 -1.84 -12.52 9.13
N MET A 111 -2.50 -12.03 8.09
CA MET A 111 -2.43 -10.61 7.75
C MET A 111 -3.09 -9.76 8.85
N ILE A 112 -2.56 -8.57 9.08
CA ILE A 112 -3.34 -7.49 9.69
C ILE A 112 -4.04 -6.80 8.53
N TYR A 113 -5.36 -6.89 8.47
CA TYR A 113 -6.10 -6.39 7.32
C TYR A 113 -6.10 -4.86 7.29
N VAL A 114 -5.54 -4.30 6.22
CA VAL A 114 -5.47 -2.85 6.00
C VAL A 114 -6.77 -2.41 5.36
N HIS A 115 -7.69 -1.92 6.18
CA HIS A 115 -8.97 -1.34 5.72
C HIS A 115 -8.94 0.19 5.67
N ALA A 116 -7.79 0.82 5.91
CA ALA A 116 -7.62 2.26 5.88
C ALA A 116 -7.71 2.83 4.46
N LYS A 117 -8.27 4.04 4.34
CA LYS A 117 -8.27 4.83 3.11
C LYS A 117 -7.82 6.24 3.46
N GLY A 118 -6.55 6.50 3.21
CA GLY A 118 -5.98 7.81 3.48
C GLY A 118 -4.62 7.96 2.83
N MET A 119 -4.16 9.20 2.81
CA MET A 119 -2.89 9.60 2.23
C MET A 119 -2.32 10.75 3.05
N ILE A 120 -1.05 10.65 3.42
CA ILE A 120 -0.28 11.75 4.00
C ILE A 120 0.69 12.25 2.93
N VAL A 121 0.77 13.57 2.77
CA VAL A 121 1.65 14.21 1.79
C VAL A 121 2.53 15.21 2.52
N ASP A 122 3.84 15.01 2.37
CA ASP A 122 4.88 15.93 2.83
C ASP A 122 4.81 16.30 4.33
N ASP A 123 4.22 15.42 5.17
CA ASP A 123 3.88 15.66 6.59
C ASP A 123 3.08 16.94 6.86
N GLY A 124 2.53 17.56 5.82
CA GLY A 124 1.83 18.84 5.88
C GLY A 124 0.35 18.74 5.54
N TYR A 125 -0.07 17.67 4.87
CA TYR A 125 -1.44 17.47 4.41
C TYR A 125 -1.86 16.01 4.57
N VAL A 126 -3.12 15.78 4.94
CA VAL A 126 -3.69 14.44 5.06
C VAL A 126 -5.07 14.39 4.40
N ILE A 127 -5.37 13.28 3.72
CA ILE A 127 -6.72 12.89 3.31
C ILE A 127 -7.10 11.63 4.07
N ILE A 128 -8.31 11.60 4.63
CA ILE A 128 -8.88 10.43 5.29
C ILE A 128 -10.34 10.29 4.83
N GLY A 129 -10.78 9.09 4.50
CA GLY A 129 -12.15 8.87 4.05
C GLY A 129 -12.53 7.40 3.92
N SER A 130 -13.56 7.14 3.12
CA SER A 130 -14.04 5.80 2.80
C SER A 130 -13.56 5.29 1.43
N ALA A 131 -13.18 6.19 0.52
CA ALA A 131 -12.85 5.88 -0.87
C ALA A 131 -11.57 5.04 -1.02
N ASN A 132 -11.70 3.83 -1.57
CA ASN A 132 -10.56 3.03 -1.99
C ASN A 132 -9.86 3.65 -3.21
N ILE A 133 -8.59 3.30 -3.45
CA ILE A 133 -7.89 3.68 -4.69
C ILE A 133 -8.26 2.68 -5.80
N ASN A 134 -9.50 2.75 -6.28
CA ASN A 134 -10.00 1.97 -7.41
C ASN A 134 -11.13 2.72 -8.12
N GLN A 135 -11.55 2.22 -9.29
CA GLN A 135 -12.61 2.86 -10.06
C GLN A 135 -13.96 2.86 -9.30
N ARG A 136 -14.25 1.84 -8.48
CA ARG A 136 -15.53 1.78 -7.76
C ARG A 136 -15.72 3.00 -6.84
N SER A 137 -14.66 3.41 -6.14
CA SER A 137 -14.71 4.52 -5.19
C SER A 137 -14.40 5.89 -5.85
N LEU A 138 -13.53 5.95 -6.87
CA LEU A 138 -13.05 7.23 -7.43
C LEU A 138 -13.83 7.74 -8.64
N ASP A 139 -14.75 6.95 -9.20
CA ASP A 139 -15.53 7.30 -10.38
C ASP A 139 -16.61 8.36 -10.11
N GLY A 140 -17.14 8.42 -8.89
CA GLY A 140 -18.18 9.35 -8.48
C GLY A 140 -19.61 8.97 -8.91
N SER A 141 -19.77 8.04 -9.86
CA SER A 141 -21.09 7.53 -10.29
C SER A 141 -21.38 6.08 -9.88
N ARG A 142 -20.47 5.48 -9.10
CA ARG A 142 -20.58 4.10 -8.59
C ARG A 142 -20.91 4.08 -7.11
N ASP A 143 -19.94 3.77 -6.25
CA ASP A 143 -20.16 3.81 -4.80
C ASP A 143 -20.14 5.27 -4.32
N THR A 144 -21.02 5.60 -3.38
CA THR A 144 -21.00 6.92 -2.71
C THR A 144 -19.92 6.90 -1.64
N GLU A 145 -18.98 7.83 -1.73
CA GLU A 145 -17.84 7.92 -0.83
C GLU A 145 -17.77 9.32 -0.18
N ILE A 146 -17.12 9.41 0.97
CA ILE A 146 -16.81 10.67 1.64
C ILE A 146 -15.34 10.70 2.05
N ALA A 147 -14.72 11.88 1.94
CA ALA A 147 -13.36 12.11 2.41
C ALA A 147 -13.19 13.53 2.92
N MET A 148 -12.28 13.70 3.88
CA MET A 148 -11.85 15.00 4.39
C MET A 148 -10.36 15.19 4.14
N GLY A 149 -9.99 16.39 3.67
CA GLY A 149 -8.60 16.79 3.44
C GLY A 149 -8.18 17.91 4.40
N ALA A 150 -7.23 17.67 5.29
CA ALA A 150 -6.85 18.60 6.34
C ALA A 150 -5.36 18.95 6.31
N TYR A 151 -5.04 20.17 6.75
CA TYR A 151 -3.69 20.64 7.04
C TYR A 151 -3.71 21.67 8.16
N GLN A 152 -2.54 21.90 8.76
CA GLN A 152 -2.36 22.93 9.78
C GLN A 152 -1.63 24.14 9.16
N PRO A 153 -2.27 25.33 9.02
CA PRO A 153 -1.68 26.48 8.33
C PRO A 153 -0.35 26.97 8.92
N LYS A 154 -0.11 26.74 10.22
CA LYS A 154 1.12 27.11 10.93
C LYS A 154 2.20 26.01 10.93
N HIS A 155 1.93 24.88 10.28
CA HIS A 155 2.83 23.72 10.26
C HIS A 155 3.06 23.20 8.83
N THR A 156 3.11 24.12 7.87
CA THR A 156 3.45 23.81 6.48
C THR A 156 4.96 23.83 6.26
N LEU A 157 5.44 23.06 5.27
CA LEU A 157 6.88 23.01 4.94
C LEU A 157 7.44 24.35 4.50
N GLN A 158 6.66 25.15 3.78
CA GLN A 158 7.06 26.49 3.32
C GLN A 158 7.40 27.44 4.48
N GLN A 159 6.79 27.27 5.65
CA GLN A 159 7.08 28.13 6.81
C GLN A 159 8.28 27.67 7.62
N LYS A 160 8.58 26.36 7.63
CA LYS A 160 9.59 25.82 8.54
C LYS A 160 11.01 25.84 7.96
N ASN A 161 11.20 25.99 6.64
CA ASN A 161 12.51 25.86 5.97
C ASN A 161 13.32 24.61 6.37
N THR A 162 12.66 23.62 6.97
CA THR A 162 13.26 22.41 7.51
C THR A 162 12.46 21.22 7.04
N LEU A 163 13.15 20.16 6.65
CA LEU A 163 12.53 18.89 6.28
C LEU A 163 11.71 18.33 7.45
N PRO A 164 10.59 17.63 7.20
CA PRO A 164 9.88 16.89 8.23
C PRO A 164 10.84 15.89 8.88
N ARG A 165 10.81 15.79 10.20
CA ARG A 165 11.75 14.92 10.94
C ARG A 165 11.20 13.53 11.25
N GLY A 166 9.88 13.31 11.10
CA GLY A 166 9.19 12.11 11.60
C GLY A 166 9.42 11.95 13.11
N GLN A 167 8.40 12.18 13.93
CA GLN A 167 8.52 11.88 15.37
C GLN A 167 8.25 10.39 15.63
#